data_AF-A0A9Y1NAS7-F1
#
_entry.id   AF-A0A9Y1NAS7-F1
#
_cell.length_a   1.000
_cell.length_b   1.000
_cell.length_c   1.000
_cell.angle_alpha   90.00
_cell.angle_beta   90.00
_cell.angle_gamma   90.00
#
_symmetry.space_group_name_H-M   'P 1'
#
loop_
_entity.id
_entity.type
_entity.pdbx_description
1 polymer ?
#
loop_
_entity_poly.entity_id
_entity_poly.type
_entity_poly.pdbx_seq_one_letter_code
_entity_poly.pdbx_strand_id
1 'polypeptide(L)'
;IFISLMYISNTLLYLLYQSTLATPDEHMIRPLIFPIWLPEDDPYRTPNYEIFLALEVVLIFVVLVTFGLYVYILFHLLLHYYNLMDVILIALDELFEGLDESVVVLPRKDPRRTAVQLELNTRMAQIVRWHLSVFDSVDDISSVYGPTLVYQVMFSSIVICLMAYQVAEQLSEGKLDYLFGILGIAACLQLWIPCYIGTLLRNKGFFVGERCFYCGWHETPLSRLMRPDLILFIQRTQRPVAIKFTGLPHLQLETFSSIMSNAYSLFNMLRQYK
;
A
#
# COMPACT_ATOMS: atom_id res chain seq x y z
N ILE A 1 -9.74 10.81 -0.38
CA ILE A 1 -10.19 11.84 -1.35
C ILE A 1 -10.06 13.25 -0.74
N PHE A 2 -10.83 13.62 0.29
CA PHE A 2 -10.75 14.97 0.90
C PHE A 2 -9.35 15.34 1.39
N ILE A 3 -8.69 14.45 2.16
CA ILE A 3 -7.34 14.67 2.68
C ILE A 3 -6.31 14.80 1.55
N SER A 4 -6.41 13.95 0.52
CA SER A 4 -5.54 13.97 -0.65
C SER A 4 -5.71 15.26 -1.47
N LEU A 5 -6.96 15.72 -1.67
CA LEU A 5 -7.25 16.98 -2.35
C LEU A 5 -6.74 18.18 -1.56
N MET A 6 -6.92 18.18 -0.25
CA MET A 6 -6.41 19.23 0.63
C MET A 6 -4.89 19.30 0.58
N TYR A 7 -4.20 18.15 0.55
CA TYR A 7 -2.75 18.08 0.41
C TYR A 7 -2.28 18.63 -0.95
N ILE A 8 -2.86 18.14 -2.05
CA ILE A 8 -2.52 18.61 -3.41
C ILE A 8 -2.75 20.12 -3.55
N SER A 9 -3.89 20.60 -3.04
CA SER A 9 -4.24 22.02 -3.06
C SER A 9 -3.29 22.85 -2.19
N ASN A 10 -2.90 22.37 -1.01
CA ASN A 10 -2.01 23.10 -0.11
C ASN A 10 -0.60 23.21 -0.69
N THR A 11 -0.06 22.12 -1.25
CA THR A 11 1.24 22.10 -1.93
C THR A 11 1.26 23.02 -3.15
N LEU A 12 0.26 22.94 -4.02
CA LEU A 12 0.18 23.81 -5.20
C LEU A 12 0.01 25.28 -4.83
N LEU A 13 -0.85 25.59 -3.87
CA LEU A 13 -1.08 26.95 -3.43
C LEU A 13 0.19 27.57 -2.83
N TYR A 14 0.95 26.79 -2.05
CA TYR A 14 2.22 27.26 -1.50
C TYR A 14 3.28 27.51 -2.59
N LEU A 15 3.44 26.61 -3.56
CA LEU A 15 4.40 26.78 -4.66
C LEU A 15 4.04 27.96 -5.57
N LEU A 16 2.74 28.16 -5.82
CA LEU A 16 2.23 29.33 -6.52
C LEU A 16 2.48 30.61 -5.73
N TYR A 17 2.22 30.60 -4.42
CA TYR A 17 2.52 31.75 -3.56
C TYR A 17 4.01 32.12 -3.59
N GLN A 18 4.90 31.12 -3.53
CA GLN A 18 6.34 31.35 -3.54
C GLN A 18 6.87 31.91 -4.87
N SER A 19 6.34 31.41 -6.00
CA SER A 19 6.75 31.87 -7.35
C SER A 19 6.16 33.22 -7.72
N THR A 20 4.94 33.54 -7.27
CA THR A 20 4.21 34.74 -7.73
C THR A 20 4.20 35.90 -6.72
N LEU A 21 4.22 35.62 -5.41
CA LEU A 21 3.90 36.61 -4.37
C LEU A 21 4.97 36.77 -3.28
N ALA A 22 5.89 35.81 -3.09
CA ALA A 22 6.83 35.83 -1.96
C ALA A 22 8.10 36.69 -2.18
N THR A 23 8.38 37.16 -3.41
CA THR A 23 9.60 37.92 -3.75
C THR A 23 9.36 39.32 -4.35
N PRO A 24 8.43 40.16 -3.84
CA PRO A 24 8.19 41.47 -4.43
C PRO A 24 9.18 42.51 -3.87
N ASP A 25 10.46 42.40 -4.22
CA ASP A 25 11.40 43.52 -4.13
C ASP A 25 11.57 44.13 -5.53
N GLU A 26 11.71 45.45 -5.61
CA GLU A 26 11.66 46.26 -6.84
C GLU A 26 12.74 45.88 -7.89
N HIS A 27 13.70 45.01 -7.53
CA HIS A 27 14.83 44.58 -8.36
C HIS A 27 14.97 43.04 -8.48
N MET A 28 14.03 42.24 -7.95
CA MET A 28 14.09 40.78 -8.03
C MET A 28 13.24 40.21 -9.18
N ILE A 29 13.85 39.32 -9.96
CA ILE A 29 13.19 38.53 -11.00
C ILE A 29 12.29 37.49 -10.32
N ARG A 30 11.02 37.39 -10.74
CA ARG A 30 10.09 36.38 -10.21
C ARG A 30 10.65 34.97 -10.45
N PRO A 31 10.88 34.16 -9.41
CA PRO A 31 11.41 32.82 -9.61
C PRO A 31 10.35 31.89 -10.23
N LEU A 32 10.80 31.02 -11.13
CA LEU A 32 10.02 29.85 -11.55
C LEU A 32 10.00 28.82 -10.42
N ILE A 33 9.04 27.89 -10.44
CA ILE A 33 8.93 26.86 -9.41
C ILE A 33 10.15 25.93 -9.50
N PHE A 34 10.56 25.61 -10.73
CA PHE A 34 11.83 24.98 -11.00
C PHE A 34 12.69 25.87 -11.90
N PRO A 35 13.99 26.05 -11.62
CA PRO A 35 14.83 26.88 -12.48
C PRO A 35 15.02 26.19 -13.84
N ILE A 36 14.66 26.88 -14.91
CA ILE A 36 14.83 26.45 -16.30
C ILE A 36 15.98 27.22 -16.93
N TRP A 37 16.77 26.53 -17.75
CA TRP A 37 17.81 27.15 -18.57
C TRP A 37 17.49 26.97 -20.05
N LEU A 38 17.62 28.05 -20.82
CA LEU A 38 17.43 28.08 -22.27
C LEU A 38 18.75 28.46 -22.96
N PRO A 39 19.14 27.78 -24.05
CA PRO A 39 20.44 28.04 -24.70
C PRO A 39 20.55 29.41 -25.39
N GLU A 40 19.45 29.93 -25.94
CA GLU A 40 19.47 31.11 -26.83
C GLU A 40 18.54 32.25 -26.36
N ASP A 41 17.73 32.04 -25.32
CA ASP A 41 16.74 33.04 -24.87
C ASP A 41 16.64 33.08 -23.34
N ASP A 42 16.06 34.16 -22.80
CA ASP A 42 15.84 34.32 -21.37
C ASP A 42 14.48 33.71 -20.95
N PRO A 43 14.47 32.68 -20.08
CA PRO A 43 13.23 32.07 -19.60
C PRO A 43 12.39 33.01 -18.74
N TYR A 44 12.98 34.05 -18.15
CA TYR A 44 12.28 34.99 -17.26
C TYR A 44 11.67 36.19 -17.98
N ARG A 45 11.87 36.30 -19.30
CA ARG A 45 11.30 37.37 -20.12
C ARG A 45 9.83 37.10 -20.43
N THR A 46 8.97 38.13 -20.44
CA THR A 46 7.60 38.01 -20.96
C THR A 46 7.61 37.85 -22.48
N PRO A 47 6.92 36.86 -23.08
CA PRO A 47 5.91 35.95 -22.49
C PRO A 47 6.45 34.58 -22.02
N ASN A 48 7.72 34.25 -22.23
CA ASN A 48 8.32 32.97 -21.88
C ASN A 48 8.07 32.56 -20.42
N TYR A 49 8.24 33.50 -19.48
CA TYR A 49 8.00 33.25 -18.04
C TYR A 49 6.60 32.69 -17.76
N GLU A 50 5.56 33.34 -18.29
CA GLU A 50 4.17 32.94 -18.06
C GLU A 50 3.87 31.57 -18.68
N ILE A 51 4.46 31.28 -19.85
CA ILE A 51 4.32 29.98 -20.52
C ILE A 51 4.98 28.87 -19.69
N PHE A 52 6.21 29.06 -19.23
CA PHE A 52 6.92 28.08 -18.42
C PHE A 52 6.28 27.88 -17.06
N LEU A 53 5.85 28.96 -16.39
CA LEU A 53 5.13 28.87 -15.13
C LEU A 53 3.83 28.08 -15.29
N ALA A 54 3.03 28.37 -16.33
CA ALA A 54 1.82 27.62 -16.61
C ALA A 54 2.11 26.14 -16.89
N LEU A 55 3.15 25.85 -17.66
CA LEU A 55 3.57 24.48 -17.96
C LEU A 55 4.01 23.72 -16.70
N GLU A 56 4.83 24.33 -15.85
CA GLU A 56 5.28 23.76 -14.57
C GLU A 56 4.10 23.46 -13.64
N VAL A 57 3.17 24.40 -13.50
CA VAL A 57 1.97 24.23 -12.65
C VAL A 57 1.11 23.07 -13.15
N VAL A 58 0.89 22.98 -14.47
CA VAL A 58 0.14 21.87 -15.08
C VAL A 58 0.87 20.55 -14.85
N LEU A 59 2.19 20.51 -15.05
CA LEU A 59 2.99 19.30 -14.86
C LEU A 59 2.97 18.83 -13.40
N ILE A 60 3.16 19.73 -12.44
CA ILE A 60 3.09 19.43 -11.01
C ILE A 60 1.69 18.92 -10.65
N PHE A 61 0.63 19.57 -11.14
CA PHE A 61 -0.74 19.12 -10.91
C PHE A 61 -0.97 17.69 -11.44
N VAL A 62 -0.53 17.41 -12.66
CA VAL A 62 -0.64 16.06 -13.26
C VAL A 62 0.12 15.03 -12.43
N VAL A 63 1.36 15.32 -12.01
CA VAL A 63 2.17 14.43 -11.17
C VAL A 63 1.49 14.18 -9.82
N LEU A 64 1.03 15.24 -9.15
CA LEU A 64 0.36 15.12 -7.84
C LEU A 64 -0.94 14.31 -7.93
N VAL A 65 -1.75 14.55 -8.96
CA VAL A 65 -3.02 13.81 -9.17
C VAL A 65 -2.75 12.35 -9.52
N THR A 66 -1.87 12.06 -10.47
CA THR A 66 -1.55 10.68 -10.88
C THR A 66 -0.99 9.87 -9.72
N PHE A 67 -0.09 10.48 -8.93
CA PHE A 67 0.49 9.85 -7.76
C PHE A 67 -0.52 9.64 -6.63
N GLY A 68 -1.40 10.64 -6.38
CA GLY A 68 -2.48 10.50 -5.41
C GLY A 68 -3.47 9.39 -5.78
N LEU A 69 -3.82 9.28 -7.06
CA LEU A 69 -4.68 8.21 -7.58
C LEU A 69 -4.01 6.84 -7.45
N TYR A 70 -2.72 6.74 -7.76
CA TYR A 70 -1.94 5.52 -7.61
C TYR A 70 -2.00 4.97 -6.17
N VAL A 71 -1.71 5.82 -5.16
CA VAL A 71 -1.76 5.42 -3.75
C VAL A 71 -3.17 5.03 -3.34
N TYR A 72 -4.17 5.79 -3.80
CA TYR A 72 -5.57 5.52 -3.48
C TYR A 72 -6.04 4.16 -4.03
N ILE A 73 -5.76 3.85 -5.30
CA ILE A 73 -6.16 2.60 -5.92
C ILE A 73 -5.45 1.43 -5.23
N LEU A 74 -4.14 1.54 -4.99
CA LEU A 74 -3.39 0.50 -4.28
C LEU A 74 -3.97 0.24 -2.88
N PHE A 75 -4.24 1.31 -2.12
CA PHE A 75 -4.86 1.21 -0.80
C PHE A 75 -6.23 0.52 -0.87
N HIS A 76 -7.08 0.93 -1.81
CA HIS A 76 -8.42 0.38 -1.97
C HIS A 76 -8.40 -1.10 -2.34
N LEU A 77 -7.54 -1.50 -3.27
CA LEU A 77 -7.36 -2.90 -3.67
C LEU A 77 -6.90 -3.75 -2.48
N LEU A 78 -5.86 -3.32 -1.77
CA LEU A 78 -5.36 -4.08 -0.63
C LEU A 78 -6.38 -4.19 0.51
N LEU A 79 -7.14 -3.12 0.78
CA LEU A 79 -8.22 -3.15 1.75
C LEU A 79 -9.37 -4.08 1.31
N HIS A 80 -9.68 -4.10 0.01
CA HIS A 80 -10.67 -5.02 -0.54
C HIS A 80 -10.28 -6.48 -0.29
N TYR A 81 -9.02 -6.86 -0.53
CA TYR A 81 -8.54 -8.22 -0.27
C TYR A 81 -8.44 -8.55 1.22
N TYR A 82 -8.13 -7.56 2.06
CA TYR A 82 -8.21 -7.72 3.50
C TYR A 82 -9.63 -8.07 3.96
N ASN A 83 -10.64 -7.35 3.47
CA ASN A 83 -12.05 -7.62 3.78
C ASN A 83 -12.52 -8.95 3.18
N LEU A 84 -12.00 -9.36 2.01
CA LEU A 84 -12.31 -10.67 1.43
C LEU A 84 -11.81 -11.82 2.34
N MET A 85 -10.66 -11.65 2.99
CA MET A 85 -10.22 -12.61 4.01
C MET A 85 -11.14 -12.62 5.23
N ASP A 86 -11.73 -11.50 5.63
CA ASP A 86 -12.75 -11.48 6.70
C ASP A 86 -13.98 -12.32 6.36
N VAL A 87 -14.45 -12.23 5.11
CA VAL A 87 -15.55 -13.08 4.63
C VAL A 87 -15.16 -14.56 4.70
N ILE A 88 -13.92 -14.91 4.36
CA ILE A 88 -13.42 -16.28 4.47
C ILE A 88 -13.41 -16.75 5.93
N LEU A 89 -13.03 -15.89 6.88
CA LEU A 89 -13.02 -16.22 8.31
C LEU A 89 -14.43 -16.52 8.83
N ILE A 90 -15.41 -15.69 8.47
CA ILE A 90 -16.82 -15.90 8.84
C ILE A 90 -17.32 -17.22 8.24
N ALA A 91 -17.03 -17.48 6.97
CA ALA A 91 -17.44 -18.72 6.30
C ALA A 91 -16.78 -19.98 6.91
N LEU A 92 -15.57 -19.87 7.46
CA LEU A 92 -14.92 -20.96 8.19
C LEU A 92 -15.60 -21.21 9.54
N ASP A 93 -16.01 -20.15 10.26
CA ASP A 93 -16.72 -20.28 11.54
C ASP A 93 -18.12 -20.91 11.33
N GLU A 94 -18.81 -20.58 10.23
CA GLU A 94 -20.14 -21.12 9.87
C GLU A 94 -20.09 -22.48 9.11
N LEU A 95 -18.89 -23.06 8.91
CA LEU A 95 -18.71 -24.23 8.04
C LEU A 95 -19.59 -25.43 8.44
N PHE A 96 -19.70 -25.70 9.74
CA PHE A 96 -20.50 -26.81 10.29
C PHE A 96 -21.89 -26.38 10.77
N GLU A 97 -22.20 -25.09 10.75
CA GLU A 97 -23.43 -24.56 11.33
C GLU A 97 -24.67 -24.99 10.54
N GLY A 98 -25.70 -25.44 11.27
CA GLY A 98 -26.99 -25.85 10.72
C GLY A 98 -27.01 -27.25 10.06
N LEU A 99 -25.93 -28.04 10.21
CA LEU A 99 -25.86 -29.39 9.64
C LEU A 99 -26.29 -30.46 10.66
N ASP A 100 -27.02 -31.47 10.17
CA ASP A 100 -27.44 -32.61 10.99
C ASP A 100 -26.26 -33.57 11.23
N GLU A 101 -25.72 -33.56 12.44
CA GLU A 101 -24.60 -34.43 12.83
C GLU A 101 -24.98 -35.92 12.93
N SER A 102 -26.27 -36.23 13.10
CA SER A 102 -26.73 -37.62 13.28
C SER A 102 -26.50 -38.48 12.03
N VAL A 103 -26.36 -37.84 10.86
CA VAL A 103 -26.13 -38.50 9.57
C VAL A 103 -24.80 -39.24 9.48
N VAL A 104 -23.86 -38.97 10.39
CA VAL A 104 -22.54 -39.63 10.39
C VAL A 104 -22.64 -41.13 10.70
N VAL A 105 -23.64 -41.52 11.49
CA VAL A 105 -23.91 -42.92 11.86
C VAL A 105 -24.59 -43.68 10.72
N LEU A 106 -25.23 -42.97 9.79
CA LEU A 106 -25.96 -43.57 8.68
C LEU A 106 -25.02 -44.26 7.66
N PRO A 107 -25.50 -45.30 6.96
CA PRO A 107 -24.76 -45.93 5.87
C PRO A 107 -24.32 -44.92 4.81
N ARG A 108 -23.17 -45.15 4.16
CA ARG A 108 -22.62 -44.22 3.13
C ARG A 108 -23.57 -43.93 1.97
N LYS A 109 -24.48 -44.86 1.64
CA LYS A 109 -25.46 -44.74 0.55
C LYS A 109 -26.75 -44.03 0.97
N ASP A 110 -26.89 -43.65 2.24
CA ASP A 110 -28.09 -42.97 2.72
C ASP A 110 -28.17 -41.56 2.09
N PRO A 111 -29.30 -41.21 1.45
CA PRO A 111 -29.45 -39.91 0.79
C PRO A 111 -29.23 -38.72 1.72
N ARG A 112 -29.55 -38.83 3.02
CA ARG A 112 -29.34 -37.73 3.99
C ARG A 112 -27.86 -37.44 4.21
N ARG A 113 -27.06 -38.51 4.36
CA ARG A 113 -25.61 -38.40 4.52
C ARG A 113 -24.95 -37.82 3.26
N THR A 114 -25.39 -38.26 2.08
CA THR A 114 -24.89 -37.73 0.81
C THR A 114 -25.24 -36.25 0.63
N ALA A 115 -26.45 -35.83 1.01
CA ALA A 115 -26.86 -34.42 0.96
C ALA A 115 -26.01 -33.52 1.86
N VAL A 116 -25.79 -33.92 3.12
CA VAL A 116 -24.92 -33.18 4.06
C VAL A 116 -23.48 -33.11 3.56
N GLN A 117 -22.94 -34.22 3.02
CA GLN A 117 -21.60 -34.23 2.45
C GLN A 117 -21.48 -33.31 1.23
N LEU A 118 -22.51 -33.26 0.37
CA LEU A 118 -22.53 -32.35 -0.78
C LEU A 118 -22.56 -30.89 -0.35
N GLU A 119 -23.36 -30.54 0.65
CA GLU A 119 -23.43 -29.19 1.22
C GLU A 119 -22.07 -28.76 1.80
N LEU A 120 -21.47 -29.61 2.63
CA LEU A 120 -20.13 -29.40 3.19
C LEU A 120 -19.05 -29.18 2.11
N ASN A 121 -19.04 -30.05 1.09
CA ASN A 121 -18.11 -29.92 -0.03
C ASN A 121 -18.34 -28.61 -0.79
N THR A 122 -19.59 -28.17 -0.93
CA THR A 122 -19.94 -26.93 -1.62
C THR A 122 -19.43 -25.71 -0.85
N ARG A 123 -19.66 -25.67 0.47
CA ARG A 123 -19.15 -24.61 1.37
C ARG A 123 -17.62 -24.56 1.35
N MET A 124 -16.96 -25.70 1.51
CA MET A 124 -15.49 -25.77 1.47
C MET A 124 -14.92 -25.36 0.10
N ALA A 125 -15.53 -25.82 -1.00
CA ALA A 125 -15.11 -25.44 -2.34
C ALA A 125 -15.29 -23.93 -2.60
N GLN A 126 -16.28 -23.28 -1.97
CA GLN A 126 -16.46 -21.84 -2.02
C GLN A 126 -15.35 -21.11 -1.25
N ILE A 127 -15.05 -21.55 -0.02
CA ILE A 127 -13.94 -21.03 0.80
C ILE A 127 -12.60 -21.14 0.06
N VAL A 128 -12.32 -22.30 -0.52
CA VAL A 128 -11.08 -22.53 -1.29
C VAL A 128 -11.02 -21.61 -2.51
N ARG A 129 -12.12 -21.42 -3.24
CA ARG A 129 -12.17 -20.51 -4.39
C ARG A 129 -11.90 -19.06 -4.01
N TRP A 130 -12.50 -18.58 -2.92
CA TRP A 130 -12.23 -17.22 -2.42
C TRP A 130 -10.79 -17.07 -1.96
N HIS A 131 -10.26 -18.06 -1.24
CA HIS A 131 -8.87 -18.06 -0.80
C HIS A 131 -7.91 -18.03 -1.99
N LEU A 132 -8.12 -18.86 -3.02
CA LEU A 132 -7.31 -18.83 -4.24
C LEU A 132 -7.41 -17.49 -4.97
N SER A 133 -8.62 -16.93 -5.09
CA SER A 133 -8.83 -15.62 -5.71
C SER A 133 -8.05 -14.51 -5.01
N VAL A 134 -7.87 -14.57 -3.68
CA VAL A 134 -7.00 -13.62 -2.95
C VAL A 134 -5.54 -13.79 -3.36
N PHE A 135 -5.04 -15.02 -3.52
CA PHE A 135 -3.66 -15.25 -3.97
C PHE A 135 -3.44 -14.77 -5.41
N ASP A 136 -4.32 -15.15 -6.32
CA ASP A 136 -4.24 -14.74 -7.74
C ASP A 136 -4.26 -13.21 -7.84
N SER A 137 -5.13 -12.56 -7.06
CA SER A 137 -5.21 -11.10 -7.03
C SER A 137 -3.96 -10.42 -6.47
N VAL A 138 -3.33 -11.00 -5.45
CA VAL A 138 -2.08 -10.48 -4.88
C VAL A 138 -0.93 -10.64 -5.88
N ASP A 139 -0.93 -11.72 -6.65
CA ASP A 139 0.03 -11.93 -7.74
C ASP A 139 -0.23 -10.94 -8.90
N ASP A 140 -1.49 -10.65 -9.22
CA ASP A 140 -1.85 -9.61 -10.21
C ASP A 140 -1.41 -8.22 -9.75
N ILE A 141 -1.67 -7.83 -8.49
CA ILE A 141 -1.17 -6.56 -7.93
C ILE A 141 0.36 -6.51 -8.00
N SER A 142 1.03 -7.61 -7.63
CA SER A 142 2.48 -7.71 -7.72
C SER A 142 2.99 -7.48 -9.13
N SER A 143 2.33 -8.05 -10.15
CA SER A 143 2.74 -7.90 -11.55
C SER A 143 2.55 -6.47 -12.08
N VAL A 144 1.44 -5.82 -11.73
CA VAL A 144 1.08 -4.48 -12.24
C VAL A 144 1.81 -3.38 -11.47
N TYR A 145 1.82 -3.44 -10.14
CA TYR A 145 2.38 -2.42 -9.27
C TYR A 145 3.85 -2.66 -8.93
N GLY A 146 4.37 -3.86 -9.20
CA GLY A 146 5.71 -4.25 -8.78
C GLY A 146 6.83 -3.34 -9.28
N PRO A 147 6.96 -3.10 -10.60
CA PRO A 147 7.99 -2.21 -11.12
C PRO A 147 7.90 -0.80 -10.50
N THR A 148 6.69 -0.25 -10.40
CA THR A 148 6.44 1.08 -9.83
C THR A 148 6.84 1.17 -8.36
N LEU A 149 6.48 0.17 -7.56
CA LEU A 149 6.87 0.09 -6.15
C LEU A 149 8.39 -0.08 -5.99
N VAL A 150 9.04 -0.80 -6.90
CA VAL A 150 10.51 -0.92 -6.90
C VAL A 150 11.18 0.44 -7.11
N TYR A 151 10.74 1.18 -8.12
CA TYR A 151 11.23 2.55 -8.34
C TYR A 151 10.94 3.46 -7.14
N GLN A 152 9.71 3.40 -6.60
CA GLN A 152 9.33 4.20 -5.44
C GLN A 152 10.25 3.92 -4.25
N VAL A 153 10.51 2.65 -3.93
CA VAL A 153 11.41 2.26 -2.83
C VAL A 153 12.83 2.75 -3.06
N MET A 154 13.38 2.58 -4.27
CA MET A 154 14.75 2.99 -4.58
C MET A 154 15.00 4.49 -4.41
N PHE A 155 14.06 5.33 -4.86
CA PHE A 155 14.22 6.79 -4.77
C PHE A 155 13.79 7.34 -3.41
N SER A 156 12.92 6.64 -2.69
CA SER A 156 12.34 7.16 -1.46
C SER A 156 13.36 7.44 -0.35
N SER A 157 14.41 6.62 -0.21
CA SER A 157 15.44 6.84 0.80
C SER A 157 16.21 8.14 0.57
N ILE A 158 16.53 8.45 -0.70
CA ILE A 158 17.21 9.68 -1.12
C ILE A 158 16.28 10.88 -0.90
N VAL A 159 15.03 10.78 -1.34
CA VAL A 159 14.04 11.87 -1.19
C VAL A 159 13.81 12.21 0.28
N ILE A 160 13.57 11.20 1.12
CA ILE A 160 13.36 11.40 2.57
C ILE A 160 14.63 11.99 3.20
N CYS A 161 15.81 11.52 2.82
CA CYS A 161 17.08 12.04 3.31
C CYS A 161 17.26 13.53 2.96
N LEU A 162 17.07 13.92 1.70
CA LEU A 162 17.23 15.31 1.25
C LEU A 162 16.18 16.24 1.88
N MET A 163 14.93 15.78 2.01
CA MET A 163 13.89 16.54 2.71
C MET A 163 14.23 16.75 4.18
N ALA A 164 14.69 15.69 4.87
CA ALA A 164 15.12 15.80 6.26
C ALA A 164 16.33 16.72 6.43
N TYR A 165 17.28 16.68 5.49
CA TYR A 165 18.43 17.58 5.45
C TYR A 165 18.02 19.05 5.31
N GLN A 166 17.17 19.36 4.33
CA GLN A 166 16.69 20.71 4.09
C GLN A 166 15.98 21.29 5.32
N VAL A 167 15.11 20.49 5.96
CA VAL A 167 14.42 20.89 7.19
C VAL A 167 15.42 21.14 8.33
N ALA A 168 16.44 20.29 8.49
CA ALA A 168 17.43 20.44 9.54
C ALA A 168 18.33 21.68 9.34
N GLU A 169 18.70 21.99 8.09
CA GLU A 169 19.51 23.17 7.75
C GLU A 169 18.74 24.46 8.01
N GLN A 170 17.51 24.58 7.51
CA GLN A 170 16.67 25.77 7.75
C GLN A 170 16.41 25.99 9.24
N LEU A 171 16.17 24.90 9.98
CA LEU A 171 15.96 24.97 11.43
C LEU A 171 17.21 25.49 12.16
N SER A 172 18.41 25.15 11.69
CA SER A 172 19.66 25.67 12.25
C SER A 172 19.85 27.17 12.03
N GLU A 173 19.25 27.72 10.97
CA GLU A 173 19.18 29.15 10.67
C GLU A 173 18.03 29.86 11.40
N GLY A 174 17.26 29.14 12.22
CA GLY A 174 16.11 29.67 12.96
C GLY A 174 14.83 29.83 12.14
N LYS A 175 14.78 29.27 10.91
CA LYS A 175 13.61 29.28 10.03
C LYS A 175 13.00 27.89 9.96
N LEU A 176 11.67 27.78 9.96
CA LEU A 176 10.98 26.51 9.77
C LEU A 176 10.45 26.44 8.34
N ASP A 177 11.02 25.56 7.53
CA ASP A 177 10.53 25.28 6.19
C ASP A 177 9.32 24.32 6.24
N TYR A 178 8.14 24.93 6.39
CA TYR A 178 6.87 24.22 6.54
C TYR A 178 6.57 23.29 5.36
N LEU A 179 6.92 23.70 4.14
CA LEU A 179 6.66 22.91 2.93
C LEU A 179 7.47 21.62 2.96
N PHE A 180 8.79 21.71 3.13
CA PHE A 180 9.65 20.52 3.14
C PHE A 180 9.34 19.59 4.32
N GLY A 181 8.93 20.14 5.47
CA GLY A 181 8.44 19.34 6.60
C GLY A 181 7.20 18.51 6.25
N ILE A 182 6.18 19.12 5.63
CA ILE A 182 4.97 18.41 5.21
C ILE A 182 5.23 17.42 4.09
N LEU A 183 6.02 17.80 3.09
CA LEU A 183 6.40 16.90 2.00
C LEU A 183 7.18 15.68 2.53
N GLY A 184 8.08 15.88 3.50
CA GLY A 184 8.82 14.80 4.15
C GLY A 184 7.90 13.83 4.92
N ILE A 185 6.98 14.35 5.74
CA ILE A 185 6.00 13.51 6.45
C ILE A 185 5.13 12.73 5.46
N ALA A 186 4.68 13.39 4.38
CA ALA A 186 3.87 12.74 3.36
C ALA A 186 4.64 11.63 2.63
N ALA A 187 5.91 11.85 2.26
CA ALA A 187 6.76 10.84 1.65
C ALA A 187 6.94 9.62 2.57
N CYS A 188 7.12 9.85 3.88
CA CYS A 188 7.17 8.78 4.87
C CYS A 188 5.85 7.99 4.95
N LEU A 189 4.71 8.68 5.09
CA LEU A 189 3.39 8.06 5.16
C LEU A 189 3.09 7.26 3.90
N GLN A 190 3.49 7.75 2.74
CA GLN A 190 3.25 7.09 1.48
C GLN A 190 3.95 5.74 1.35
N LEU A 191 5.14 5.58 1.90
CA LEU A 191 5.79 4.27 1.98
C LEU A 191 5.24 3.41 3.11
N TRP A 192 4.89 4.06 4.22
CA TRP A 192 4.42 3.36 5.40
C TRP A 192 3.08 2.66 5.15
N ILE A 193 2.11 3.32 4.53
CA ILE A 193 0.77 2.79 4.25
C ILE A 193 0.80 1.43 3.52
N PRO A 194 1.43 1.28 2.34
CA PRO A 194 1.46 0.01 1.63
C PRO A 194 2.24 -1.08 2.38
N CYS A 195 3.33 -0.73 3.06
CA CYS A 195 4.09 -1.66 3.91
C CYS A 195 3.29 -2.15 5.11
N TYR A 196 2.54 -1.25 5.76
CA TYR A 196 1.67 -1.58 6.90
C TYR A 196 0.55 -2.54 6.48
N ILE A 197 -0.12 -2.23 5.37
CA ILE A 197 -1.21 -3.08 4.87
C ILE A 197 -0.67 -4.42 4.36
N GLY A 198 0.50 -4.44 3.73
CA GLY A 198 1.16 -5.69 3.33
C GLY A 198 1.45 -6.60 4.52
N THR A 199 1.93 -6.05 5.64
CA THR A 199 2.09 -6.81 6.90
C THR A 199 0.74 -7.26 7.46
N LEU A 200 -0.29 -6.41 7.41
CA LEU A 200 -1.63 -6.75 7.87
C LEU A 200 -2.24 -7.91 7.07
N LEU A 201 -2.10 -7.89 5.74
CA LEU A 201 -2.57 -8.93 4.83
C LEU A 201 -1.85 -10.26 5.06
N ARG A 202 -0.52 -10.22 5.29
CA ARG A 202 0.27 -11.39 5.67
C ARG A 202 -0.25 -12.02 6.97
N ASN A 203 -0.43 -11.20 8.00
CA ASN A 203 -0.89 -11.67 9.31
C ASN A 203 -2.30 -12.25 9.23
N LYS A 204 -3.18 -11.61 8.45
CA LYS A 204 -4.54 -12.10 8.19
C LYS A 204 -4.52 -13.46 7.48
N GLY A 205 -3.62 -13.65 6.50
CA GLY A 205 -3.43 -14.93 5.82
C GLY A 205 -3.08 -16.07 6.78
N PHE A 206 -2.23 -15.83 7.78
CA PHE A 206 -1.95 -16.82 8.82
C PHE A 206 -3.16 -17.08 9.73
N PHE A 207 -3.90 -16.03 10.07
CA PHE A 207 -5.11 -16.14 10.89
C PHE A 207 -6.22 -16.98 10.22
N VAL A 208 -6.31 -16.98 8.89
CA VAL A 208 -7.20 -17.89 8.13
C VAL A 208 -6.87 -19.37 8.42
N GLY A 209 -5.59 -19.71 8.47
CA GLY A 209 -5.14 -21.06 8.84
C GLY A 209 -5.47 -21.44 10.27
N GLU A 210 -5.24 -20.50 11.19
CA GLU A 210 -5.58 -20.64 12.60
C GLU A 210 -7.09 -20.84 12.80
N ARG A 211 -7.93 -20.05 12.13
CA ARG A 211 -9.39 -20.22 12.21
C ARG A 211 -9.89 -21.50 11.57
N CYS A 212 -9.31 -21.94 10.47
CA CYS A 212 -9.62 -23.27 9.94
C CYS A 212 -9.26 -24.38 10.94
N PHE A 213 -8.21 -24.20 11.76
CA PHE A 213 -7.89 -25.17 12.80
C PHE A 213 -8.89 -25.14 13.98
N TYR A 214 -9.39 -23.96 14.34
CA TYR A 214 -10.33 -23.76 15.46
C TYR A 214 -11.82 -23.74 15.08
N CYS A 215 -12.20 -24.04 13.83
CA CYS A 215 -13.60 -24.04 13.36
C CYS A 215 -14.50 -25.16 13.95
N GLY A 216 -14.13 -25.78 15.08
CA GLY A 216 -14.93 -26.83 15.72
C GLY A 216 -14.93 -28.19 15.01
N TRP A 217 -14.10 -28.38 13.98
CA TRP A 217 -13.99 -29.67 13.27
C TRP A 217 -13.53 -30.84 14.17
N HIS A 218 -12.97 -30.58 15.35
CA HIS A 218 -12.61 -31.63 16.31
C HIS A 218 -13.77 -31.99 17.25
N GLU A 219 -14.77 -31.13 17.36
CA GLU A 219 -15.93 -31.27 18.25
C GLU A 219 -17.09 -31.98 17.53
N THR A 220 -17.15 -31.91 16.19
CA THR A 220 -18.24 -32.50 15.40
C THR A 220 -17.85 -33.84 14.76
N PRO A 221 -18.76 -34.84 14.72
CA PRO A 221 -18.51 -36.11 14.04
C PRO A 221 -18.47 -35.95 12.51
N LEU A 222 -19.00 -34.84 11.98
CA LEU A 222 -19.00 -34.48 10.55
C LEU A 222 -17.59 -34.33 9.98
N SER A 223 -16.60 -34.03 10.81
CA SER A 223 -15.21 -33.87 10.38
C SER A 223 -14.62 -35.09 9.71
N ARG A 224 -15.12 -36.30 10.00
CA ARG A 224 -14.71 -37.53 9.31
C ARG A 224 -14.92 -37.47 7.79
N LEU A 225 -15.82 -36.61 7.32
CA LEU A 225 -16.14 -36.42 5.90
C LEU A 225 -15.18 -35.44 5.22
N MET A 226 -14.60 -34.48 5.95
CA MET A 226 -13.86 -33.33 5.40
C MET A 226 -12.42 -33.18 5.91
N ARG A 227 -11.99 -34.04 6.84
CA ARG A 227 -10.66 -33.99 7.46
C ARG A 227 -9.49 -33.83 6.45
N PRO A 228 -9.41 -34.59 5.34
CA PRO A 228 -8.29 -34.39 4.40
C PRO A 228 -8.29 -33.00 3.76
N ASP A 229 -9.47 -32.47 3.43
CA ASP A 229 -9.61 -31.16 2.79
C ASP A 229 -9.22 -30.02 3.73
N LEU A 230 -9.63 -30.11 5.01
CA LEU A 230 -9.25 -29.16 6.06
C LEU A 230 -7.73 -29.17 6.31
N ILE A 231 -7.12 -30.35 6.40
CA ILE A 231 -5.66 -30.46 6.59
C ILE A 231 -4.90 -29.86 5.42
N LEU A 232 -5.34 -30.16 4.18
CA LEU A 232 -4.75 -29.59 2.98
C LEU A 232 -4.87 -28.06 2.96
N PHE A 233 -6.03 -27.55 3.33
CA PHE A 233 -6.26 -26.11 3.42
C PHE A 233 -5.35 -25.45 4.46
N ILE A 234 -5.27 -26.00 5.68
CA ILE A 234 -4.37 -25.52 6.73
C ILE A 234 -2.92 -25.52 6.23
N GLN A 235 -2.45 -26.60 5.61
CA GLN A 235 -1.10 -26.64 5.03
C GLN A 235 -0.88 -25.54 3.98
N ARG A 236 -1.89 -25.23 3.17
CA ARG A 236 -1.78 -24.17 2.16
C ARG A 236 -1.72 -22.76 2.77
N THR A 237 -2.43 -22.52 3.87
CA THR A 237 -2.45 -21.22 4.59
C THR A 237 -1.13 -20.90 5.30
N GLN A 238 -0.28 -21.90 5.57
CA GLN A 238 1.07 -21.68 6.12
C GLN A 238 1.99 -20.92 5.16
N ARG A 239 1.66 -20.87 3.86
CA ARG A 239 2.36 -19.99 2.91
C ARG A 239 1.83 -18.56 3.06
N PRO A 240 2.68 -17.58 3.41
CA PRO A 240 2.23 -16.23 3.64
C PRO A 240 1.63 -15.62 2.37
N VAL A 241 0.51 -14.92 2.54
CA VAL A 241 0.01 -13.98 1.54
C VAL A 241 0.94 -12.77 1.58
N ALA A 242 1.81 -12.65 0.58
CA ALA A 242 2.81 -11.61 0.54
C ALA A 242 2.91 -11.06 -0.88
N ILE A 243 2.87 -9.74 -0.99
CA ILE A 243 3.14 -9.05 -2.25
C ILE A 243 4.64 -9.14 -2.48
N LYS A 244 5.03 -9.95 -3.46
CA LYS A 244 6.44 -10.17 -3.85
C LYS A 244 6.79 -9.23 -4.99
N PHE A 245 8.04 -8.81 -5.09
CA PHE A 245 8.52 -8.08 -6.27
C PHE A 245 9.80 -8.70 -6.76
N THR A 246 10.01 -8.68 -8.07
CA THR A 246 11.28 -9.08 -8.66
C THR A 246 12.37 -8.09 -8.23
N GLY A 247 13.36 -8.55 -7.47
CA GLY A 247 14.52 -7.74 -7.07
C GLY A 247 14.38 -6.93 -5.78
N LEU A 248 13.26 -7.04 -5.04
CA LEU A 248 13.08 -6.39 -3.73
C LEU A 248 12.53 -7.34 -2.67
N PRO A 249 12.74 -7.04 -1.37
CA PRO A 249 12.07 -7.73 -0.28
C PRO A 249 10.55 -7.52 -0.33
N HIS A 250 9.81 -8.36 0.41
CA HIS A 250 8.35 -8.29 0.50
C HIS A 250 7.87 -6.91 0.97
N LEU A 251 6.72 -6.47 0.47
CA LEU A 251 6.09 -5.21 0.91
C LEU A 251 5.59 -5.35 2.36
N GLN A 252 6.44 -5.02 3.32
CA GLN A 252 6.19 -5.21 4.75
C GLN A 252 6.86 -4.09 5.56
N LEU A 253 6.45 -3.92 6.82
CA LEU A 253 7.03 -2.92 7.73
C LEU A 253 8.55 -3.05 7.90
N GLU A 254 9.09 -4.26 7.77
CA GLU A 254 10.53 -4.53 7.77
C GLU A 254 11.25 -3.79 6.64
N THR A 255 10.64 -3.75 5.44
CA THR A 255 11.16 -3.01 4.29
C THR A 255 11.11 -1.50 4.54
N PHE A 256 10.02 -0.99 5.10
CA PHE A 256 9.92 0.43 5.50
C PHE A 256 11.01 0.81 6.51
N SER A 257 11.23 -0.02 7.53
CA SER A 257 12.26 0.20 8.55
C SER A 257 13.67 0.24 7.93
N SER A 258 13.96 -0.67 7.00
CA SER A 258 15.23 -0.69 6.27
C SER A 258 15.44 0.57 5.44
N ILE A 259 14.41 1.04 4.72
CA ILE A 259 14.47 2.29 3.95
C ILE A 259 14.73 3.49 4.86
N MET A 260 14.03 3.57 6.01
CA MET A 260 14.19 4.66 6.96
C MET A 260 15.59 4.69 7.57
N SER A 261 16.15 3.52 7.87
CA SER A 261 17.52 3.39 8.37
C SER A 261 18.53 3.86 7.33
N ASN A 262 18.35 3.48 6.05
CA ASN A 262 19.19 3.97 4.95
C ASN A 262 19.09 5.49 4.78
N ALA A 263 17.88 6.06 4.83
CA ALA A 263 17.67 7.50 4.75
C ALA A 263 18.36 8.25 5.91
N TYR A 264 18.29 7.72 7.13
CA TYR A 264 18.95 8.28 8.30
C TYR A 264 20.49 8.19 8.22
N SER A 265 21.02 7.08 7.73
CA SER A 265 22.47 6.93 7.47
C SER A 265 22.97 7.93 6.44
N LEU A 266 22.26 8.10 5.32
CA LEU A 266 22.59 9.11 4.31
C LEU A 266 22.51 10.53 4.89
N PHE A 267 21.50 10.81 5.70
CA PHE A 267 21.34 12.11 6.36
C PHE A 267 22.53 12.44 7.26
N ASN A 268 22.96 11.49 8.10
CA ASN A 268 24.13 11.68 8.97
C ASN A 268 25.41 11.89 8.17
N MET A 269 25.59 11.16 7.07
CA MET A 269 26.75 11.32 6.18
C MET A 269 26.79 12.74 5.58
N LEU A 270 25.66 13.23 5.06
CA LEU A 270 25.57 14.60 4.52
C LEU A 270 25.84 15.66 5.59
N ARG A 271 25.40 15.42 6.83
CA ARG A 271 25.63 16.35 7.95
C ARG A 271 27.07 16.36 8.43
N GLN A 272 27.78 15.23 8.34
CA GLN A 272 29.20 15.13 8.73
C GLN A 272 30.17 15.66 7.67
N TYR A 273 29.75 15.72 6.40
CA TYR A 273 30.56 16.26 5.31
C TYR A 273 30.64 17.81 5.34
N LYS A 274 29.72 18.45 6.05
CA LYS A 274 29.69 19.91 6.27
C LYS A 274 30.44 20.28 7.54
#